data_AF-A0A3C0NB50-F1
#
_entry.id   AF-A0A3C0NB50-F1
#
_cell.length_a   1.000
_cell.length_b   1.000
_cell.length_c   1.000
_cell.angle_alpha   90.00
_cell.angle_beta   90.00
_cell.angle_gamma   90.00
#
_symmetry.space_group_name_H-M   'P 1'
#
loop_
_entity.id
_entity.type
_entity.pdbx_description
1 polymer ?
#
loop_
_entity_poly.entity_id
_entity_poly.type
_entity_poly.pdbx_seq_one_letter_code
_entity_poly.pdbx_strand_id
1 'polypeptide(L)'
;FNQVIKTGQKQAGIQYRVKHQDGSWRWHISNVSVSKDADGKTPHLIGIARDITEYKQANQALKESEARLREQTQQLEQTLQELQQTQSQL
;
A
#
# COMPACT_ATOMS: atom_id res chain seq x y z
N PHE A 1 4.06 12.80 -11.68
CA PHE A 1 4.60 14.18 -11.66
C PHE A 1 4.10 15.07 -12.81
N ASN A 2 3.63 14.53 -13.95
CA ASN A 2 3.17 15.34 -15.11
C ASN A 2 2.12 16.41 -14.79
N GLN A 3 1.26 16.20 -13.80
CA GLN A 3 0.24 17.18 -13.41
C GLN A 3 0.86 18.43 -12.78
N VAL A 4 1.81 18.26 -11.85
CA VAL A 4 2.51 19.38 -11.19
C VAL A 4 3.24 20.26 -12.20
N ILE A 5 3.86 19.65 -13.20
CA ILE A 5 4.58 20.36 -14.27
C ILE A 5 3.63 21.18 -15.14
N LYS A 6 2.43 20.65 -15.42
CA LYS A 6 1.44 21.30 -16.30
C LYS A 6 0.63 22.39 -15.60
N THR A 7 0.32 22.21 -14.32
CA THR A 7 -0.62 23.09 -13.60
C THR A 7 0.04 23.99 -12.57
N GLY A 8 1.29 23.73 -12.19
CA GLY A 8 1.94 24.37 -11.05
C GLY A 8 1.35 23.98 -9.69
N GLN A 9 0.30 23.14 -9.66
CA GLN A 9 -0.36 22.76 -8.43
C GLN A 9 0.38 21.63 -7.74
N LYS A 10 0.45 21.70 -6.41
CA LYS A 10 0.99 20.63 -5.57
C LYS A 10 0.20 19.33 -5.81
N GLN A 11 0.92 18.22 -5.95
CA GLN A 11 0.34 16.88 -6.01
C GLN A 11 0.87 16.06 -4.83
N ALA A 12 -0.03 15.45 -4.08
CA ALA A 12 0.28 14.65 -2.90
C ALA A 12 -0.12 13.18 -3.09
N GLY A 13 0.50 12.29 -2.31
CA GLY A 13 0.13 10.88 -2.24
C GLY A 13 0.48 10.05 -3.48
N ILE A 14 1.39 10.51 -4.32
CA ILE A 14 1.78 9.81 -5.55
C ILE A 14 2.53 8.54 -5.17
N GLN A 15 1.93 7.38 -5.39
CA GLN A 15 2.58 6.10 -5.17
C GLN A 15 3.17 5.54 -6.46
N TYR A 16 4.41 5.08 -6.39
CA TYR A 16 5.11 4.50 -7.52
C TYR A 16 6.19 3.53 -7.04
N ARG A 17 6.73 2.76 -7.99
CA ARG A 17 7.84 1.86 -7.74
C ARG A 17 9.13 2.44 -8.30
N VAL A 18 10.20 2.32 -7.53
CA VAL A 18 11.56 2.65 -7.94
C VAL A 18 12.43 1.41 -7.86
N LYS A 19 13.34 1.26 -8.82
CA LYS A 19 14.39 0.25 -8.75
C LYS A 19 15.54 0.84 -7.95
N HIS A 20 15.84 0.24 -6.81
CA HIS A 20 16.93 0.64 -5.94
C HIS A 20 18.28 0.16 -6.51
N GLN A 21 19.40 0.70 -6.02
CA GLN A 21 20.74 0.37 -6.52
C GLN A 21 21.06 -1.12 -6.41
N ASP A 22 20.54 -1.79 -5.38
CA ASP A 22 20.65 -3.24 -5.16
C ASP A 22 19.79 -4.09 -6.12
N GLY A 23 19.03 -3.45 -7.02
CA GLY A 23 18.16 -4.11 -7.99
C GLY A 23 16.75 -4.42 -7.49
N SER A 24 16.48 -4.26 -6.19
CA SER A 24 15.16 -4.45 -5.60
C SER A 24 14.17 -3.37 -6.06
N TRP A 25 12.89 -3.74 -6.13
CA TRP A 25 11.82 -2.79 -6.37
C TRP A 25 11.22 -2.34 -5.04
N ARG A 26 11.21 -1.02 -4.82
CA ARG A 26 10.68 -0.41 -3.60
C ARG A 26 9.50 0.48 -3.92
N TRP A 27 8.48 0.43 -3.07
CA TRP A 27 7.34 1.34 -3.16
C TRP A 27 7.69 2.65 -2.49
N HIS A 28 7.39 3.75 -3.17
CA HIS A 28 7.54 5.08 -2.61
C HIS A 28 6.22 5.83 -2.70
N ILE A 29 5.98 6.70 -1.73
CA ILE A 29 4.95 7.72 -1.78
C ILE A 29 5.61 9.09 -1.80
N SER A 30 5.14 9.98 -2.68
CA SER A 30 5.69 11.33 -2.78
C SER A 30 4.64 12.42 -2.80
N ASN A 31 5.06 13.57 -2.27
CA ASN A 31 4.39 14.84 -2.43
C ASN A 31 5.33 15.78 -3.19
N VAL A 32 4.84 16.46 -4.22
CA VAL A 32 5.64 17.32 -5.10
C VAL A 32 4.93 18.65 -5.34
N SER A 33 5.69 19.73 -5.36
CA SER A 33 5.25 21.09 -5.66
C SER A 33 6.26 21.80 -6.56
N VAL A 34 5.80 22.87 -7.22
CA VAL A 34 6.69 23.81 -7.92
C VAL A 34 7.13 24.89 -6.95
N SER A 35 8.44 25.11 -6.84
CA SER A 35 9.04 26.28 -6.21
C SER A 35 9.55 27.24 -7.27
N LYS A 36 9.51 28.53 -6.99
CA LYS A 36 10.12 29.56 -7.85
C LYS A 36 11.42 30.03 -7.18
N ASP A 37 12.42 30.36 -8.00
CA ASP A 37 13.62 31.04 -7.51
C ASP A 37 13.27 32.44 -6.95
N ALA A 38 14.22 33.07 -6.25
CA ALA A 38 14.02 34.39 -5.64
C ALA A 38 13.62 35.47 -6.65
N ASP A 39 14.02 35.30 -7.91
CA ASP A 39 13.72 36.20 -9.02
C ASP A 39 12.39 35.84 -9.75
N GLY A 40 11.72 34.77 -9.33
CA GLY A 40 10.42 34.31 -9.86
C GLY A 40 10.44 33.67 -11.25
N LYS A 41 11.63 33.43 -11.84
CA LYS A 41 11.82 33.12 -13.26
C LYS A 41 11.93 31.63 -13.56
N THR A 42 12.55 30.83 -12.69
CA THR A 42 12.81 29.41 -12.98
C THR A 42 12.00 28.49 -12.06
N PRO A 43 11.01 27.73 -12.59
CA PRO A 43 10.27 26.76 -11.80
C PRO A 43 11.13 25.52 -11.52
N HIS A 44 11.27 25.19 -10.24
CA HIS A 44 11.93 23.99 -9.75
C HIS A 44 10.90 23.03 -9.17
N LEU A 45 11.05 21.73 -9.44
CA LEU A 45 10.25 20.72 -8.74
C LEU A 45 10.92 20.39 -7.40
N ILE A 46 10.18 20.56 -6.32
CA ILE A 46 10.58 20.11 -4.99
C ILE A 46 9.65 18.98 -4.59
N GLY A 47 10.22 17.86 -4.20
CA GLY A 47 9.49 16.68 -3.76
C GLY A 47 10.10 16.06 -2.53
N ILE A 48 9.24 15.49 -1.69
CA ILE A 48 9.65 14.57 -0.62
C ILE A 48 9.09 13.20 -0.96
N ALA A 49 9.96 12.19 -0.91
CA ALA A 49 9.62 10.80 -1.11
C ALA A 49 9.87 10.01 0.18
N ARG A 50 8.96 9.07 0.47
CA ARG A 50 9.10 8.13 1.59
C ARG A 50 8.99 6.72 1.03
N ASP A 51 9.94 5.86 1.38
CA ASP A 51 9.84 4.43 1.15
C ASP A 51 8.69 3.87 2.02
N ILE A 52 7.75 3.18 1.38
CA ILE A 52 6.58 2.55 2.02
C ILE A 52 6.52 1.05 1.72
N THR A 53 7.65 0.45 1.34
CA THR A 53 7.74 -0.97 1.01
C THR A 53 7.37 -1.84 2.21
N GLU A 54 7.98 -1.57 3.37
CA GLU A 54 7.68 -2.28 4.63
C GLU A 54 6.21 -2.10 5.03
N TYR A 55 5.69 -0.88 4.94
CA TYR A 55 4.28 -0.61 5.21
C TYR A 55 3.34 -1.45 4.33
N LYS A 56 3.62 -1.56 3.03
CA LYS A 56 2.81 -2.40 2.12
C LYS A 56 2.96 -3.89 2.41
N GLN A 57 4.17 -4.35 2.72
CA GLN A 57 4.43 -5.76 3.08
C GLN A 57 3.71 -6.15 4.36
N ALA A 58 3.77 -5.31 5.40
CA ALA A 58 3.07 -5.54 6.66
C ALA A 58 1.54 -5.58 6.47
N ASN A 59 0.98 -4.64 5.69
CA ASN A 59 -0.44 -4.65 5.36
C ASN A 59 -0.87 -5.89 4.57
N GLN A 60 -0.02 -6.36 3.65
CA GLN A 60 -0.29 -7.57 2.89
C GLN A 60 -0.25 -8.82 3.78
N ALA A 61 0.78 -8.94 4.63
CA ALA A 61 0.90 -10.03 5.59
C ALA A 61 -0.28 -10.07 6.57
N LEU A 62 -0.76 -8.91 7.03
CA LEU A 62 -1.95 -8.80 7.88
C LEU A 62 -3.19 -9.33 7.15
N LYS A 63 -3.45 -8.85 5.92
CA LYS A 63 -4.59 -9.31 5.11
C LYS A 63 -4.58 -10.82 4.87
N GLU A 64 -3.40 -11.38 4.60
CA GLU A 64 -3.24 -12.82 4.42
C GLU A 64 -3.49 -13.58 5.72
N SER A 65 -3.04 -13.06 6.85
CA SER A 65 -3.31 -13.65 8.16
C SER A 65 -4.79 -13.64 8.50
N GLU A 66 -5.48 -12.51 8.26
CA GLU A 66 -6.92 -12.41 8.46
C GLU A 66 -7.70 -13.34 7.53
N ALA A 67 -7.26 -13.50 6.28
CA ALA A 67 -7.87 -14.46 5.35
C ALA A 67 -7.72 -15.90 5.84
N ARG A 68 -6.51 -16.31 6.28
CA ARG A 68 -6.27 -17.64 6.85
C ARG A 68 -7.12 -17.89 8.10
N LEU A 69 -7.19 -16.93 9.01
CA LEU A 69 -8.02 -17.05 10.22
C LEU A 69 -9.51 -17.20 9.87
N ARG A 70 -10.01 -16.43 8.90
CA ARG A 70 -11.41 -16.58 8.44
C ARG A 70 -11.68 -17.98 7.88
N GLU A 71 -10.77 -18.51 7.07
CA GLU A 71 -10.89 -19.86 6.51
C GLU A 71 -10.89 -20.93 7.62
N GLN A 72 -9.97 -20.82 8.59
CA GLN A 72 -9.91 -21.75 9.73
C GLN A 72 -11.18 -21.71 10.58
N THR A 73 -11.74 -20.53 10.85
CA THR A 73 -13.00 -20.39 11.57
C THR A 73 -14.14 -21.07 10.82
N GLN A 74 -14.25 -20.86 9.51
CA GLN A 74 -15.28 -21.49 8.68
C GLN A 74 -15.17 -23.04 8.70
N GLN A 75 -13.95 -23.57 8.60
CA GLN A 75 -13.72 -25.02 8.68
C GLN A 75 -14.10 -25.59 10.05
N LEU A 76 -13.79 -24.87 11.13
CA LEU A 76 -14.15 -25.28 12.49
C LEU A 76 -15.67 -25.29 12.68
N GLU A 77 -16.36 -24.24 12.22
CA GLU A 77 -17.83 -24.16 12.25
C GLU A 77 -18.48 -25.33 11.50
N GLN A 78 -17.99 -25.63 10.30
CA GLN A 78 -18.47 -26.76 9.52
C GLN A 78 -18.25 -28.09 10.25
N THR A 79 -17.05 -28.31 10.80
CA THR A 79 -16.73 -29.54 11.54
C THR A 79 -17.62 -29.71 12.77
N LEU A 80 -17.87 -28.61 13.50
CA LEU A 80 -18.76 -28.64 14.67
C LEU A 80 -20.20 -28.99 14.27
N GLN A 81 -20.70 -28.43 13.16
CA GLN A 81 -22.02 -28.77 12.63
C GLN A 81 -22.12 -30.25 12.26
N GLU A 82 -21.11 -30.80 11.58
CA GLU A 82 -21.06 -32.22 11.20
C GLU A 82 -21.04 -33.15 12.43
N LEU A 83 -20.29 -32.79 13.48
CA LEU A 83 -20.27 -33.55 14.74
C LEU A 83 -21.62 -33.52 15.46
N GLN A 84 -22.27 -32.35 15.55
CA GLN A 84 -23.58 -32.22 16.17
C GLN A 84 -24.67 -33.02 15.42
N GLN A 85 -24.62 -33.00 14.09
CA GLN A 85 -25.52 -33.81 13.26
C GLN A 85 -25.31 -35.30 13.50
N THR A 86 -24.06 -35.76 13.55
CA THR A 86 -23.73 -37.18 13.80
C THR A 86 -24.22 -37.63 15.18
N GLN A 87 -24.03 -36.80 16.21
CA GLN A 87 -24.51 -37.10 17.57
C GLN A 87 -26.04 -37.13 17.68
N SER A 88 -26.75 -36.32 16.89
CA SER A 88 -28.22 -36.28 16.90
C SER A 88 -28.87 -37.46 16.17
N GLN A 89 -28.10 -38.22 15.39
CA GLN A 89 -28.55 -39.39 14.63
C GLN A 89 -28.31 -40.72 15.36
N LEU A 90 -27.61 -40.69 16.50
CA LEU A 90 -27.39 -41.82 17.42
C LEU A 90 -28.37 -41.76 18.59
#